data_AF-A0A7D9J9G0-F1
#
_entry.id   AF-A0A7D9J9G0-F1
#
_cell.length_a   1.000
_cell.length_b   1.000
_cell.length_c   1.000
_cell.angle_alpha   90.00
_cell.angle_beta   90.00
_cell.angle_gamma   90.00
#
_symmetry.space_group_name_H-M   'P 1'
#
loop_
_entity.id
_entity.type
_entity.pdbx_description
1 polymer ?
#
loop_
_entity_poly.entity_id
_entity_poly.type
_entity_poly.pdbx_seq_one_letter_code
_entity_poly.pdbx_strand_id
1 'polypeptide(L)'
;MFTVLPFSTILLHGVDNTPRKDAEILTWPTKFNTKLSSTKDVDCQQRLPKDETLRLRHNFIGKACEIHFKDNPIKIVRGLGTYLYDEQGNRYLDCVNNVTHVGHCHPHVIRACDNQMKELNTNNRFLHDSIVQYAERIVAKLPEKLKVCYFTCTG
;
A
#
# COMPACT_ATOMS: atom_id res chain seq x y z
N MET A 1 -27.01 -19.74 19.12
CA MET A 1 -27.38 -18.32 19.26
C MET A 1 -26.36 -17.71 20.21
N PHE A 2 -25.29 -17.12 19.69
CA PHE A 2 -24.24 -16.50 20.50
C PHE A 2 -24.31 -14.99 20.29
N THR A 3 -24.53 -14.30 21.39
CA THR A 3 -24.66 -12.86 21.53
C THR A 3 -23.32 -12.18 21.29
N VAL A 4 -23.34 -11.13 20.46
CA VAL A 4 -22.22 -10.21 20.27
C VAL A 4 -22.40 -9.07 21.28
N LEU A 5 -21.45 -8.90 22.19
CA LEU A 5 -21.36 -7.70 23.03
C LEU A 5 -20.36 -6.70 22.42
N PRO A 6 -20.62 -5.39 22.54
CA PRO A 6 -19.84 -4.34 21.90
C PRO A 6 -18.58 -4.03 22.72
N PHE A 7 -17.40 -4.08 22.09
CA PHE A 7 -16.17 -3.58 22.70
C PHE A 7 -16.05 -2.08 22.43
N SER A 8 -16.38 -1.31 23.46
CA SER A 8 -16.00 0.10 23.61
C SER A 8 -14.52 0.22 23.98
N THR A 9 -13.91 1.29 23.47
CA THR A 9 -12.72 1.98 24.00
C THR A 9 -11.43 1.16 24.09
N ILE A 10 -10.63 1.18 23.01
CA ILE A 10 -9.19 0.90 23.11
C ILE A 10 -8.50 2.12 23.73
N LEU A 11 -8.14 2.00 24.99
CA LEU A 11 -7.19 2.90 25.67
C LEU A 11 -5.81 2.76 25.01
N LEU A 12 -5.38 3.81 24.31
CA LEU A 12 -4.00 3.97 23.84
C LEU A 12 -3.09 4.24 25.05
N HIS A 13 -2.62 3.19 25.72
CA HIS A 13 -1.47 3.30 26.61
C HIS A 13 -0.18 3.31 25.77
N GLY A 14 0.68 4.29 26.04
CA GLY A 14 1.90 4.55 25.29
C GLY A 14 2.78 3.31 25.18
N VAL A 15 2.97 2.86 23.94
CA VAL A 15 3.97 1.84 23.62
C VAL A 15 5.34 2.50 23.74
N ASP A 16 6.13 2.04 24.71
CA ASP A 16 7.53 2.39 24.88
C ASP A 16 8.29 2.17 23.56
N ASN A 17 8.90 3.24 23.05
CA ASN A 17 9.63 3.26 21.77
C ASN A 17 11.09 2.78 21.91
N THR A 18 11.47 2.16 23.03
CA THR A 18 12.81 1.57 23.17
C THR A 18 13.00 0.41 22.18
N PRO A 19 14.03 0.46 21.31
CA PRO A 19 14.30 -0.62 20.37
C PRO A 19 14.66 -1.91 21.13
N ARG A 20 13.84 -2.95 20.99
CA ARG A 20 14.19 -4.31 21.43
C ARG A 20 15.39 -4.80 20.62
N LYS A 21 16.49 -5.13 21.31
CA LYS A 21 17.80 -5.48 20.73
C LYS A 21 17.90 -6.92 20.21
N ASP A 22 16.85 -7.71 20.38
CA ASP A 22 16.82 -9.16 20.18
C ASP A 22 15.93 -9.62 19.01
N ALA A 23 15.35 -8.70 18.26
CA ALA A 23 14.59 -9.03 17.06
C ALA A 23 15.43 -8.71 15.81
N GLU A 24 16.05 -9.72 15.21
CA GLU A 24 16.47 -9.68 13.80
C GLU A 24 15.22 -9.64 12.90
N ILE A 25 14.44 -8.57 13.01
CA ILE A 25 13.45 -8.19 12.01
C ILE A 25 14.30 -7.75 10.82
N LEU A 26 14.46 -8.68 9.87
CA LEU A 26 14.81 -8.46 8.46
C LEU A 26 14.95 -6.96 8.18
N THR A 27 16.12 -6.41 8.44
CA THR A 27 16.26 -4.96 8.58
C THR A 27 15.95 -4.35 7.23
N TRP A 28 14.75 -3.79 7.12
CA TRP A 28 14.45 -2.80 6.11
C TRP A 28 15.62 -1.83 6.15
N PRO A 29 16.37 -1.67 5.05
CA PRO A 29 17.62 -0.92 5.09
C PRO A 29 17.34 0.48 5.62
N THR A 30 17.71 0.69 6.88
CA THR A 30 17.47 1.92 7.66
C THR A 30 18.27 3.08 7.07
N LYS A 31 19.21 2.76 6.18
CA LYS A 31 20.00 3.66 5.36
C LYS A 31 19.64 3.49 3.87
N PHE A 32 18.36 3.61 3.51
CA PHE A 32 18.05 4.04 2.14
C PHE A 32 18.15 5.55 2.09
N ASN A 33 19.03 6.02 1.21
CA ASN A 33 19.09 7.42 0.83
C ASN A 33 17.69 7.84 0.36
N THR A 34 17.00 8.63 1.17
CA THR A 34 15.68 9.22 0.88
C THR A 34 15.73 10.19 -0.30
N LYS A 35 16.90 10.42 -0.89
CA LYS A 35 17.02 10.92 -2.25
C LYS A 35 16.53 9.85 -3.24
N LEU A 36 15.21 9.60 -3.28
CA LEU A 36 14.58 9.62 -4.60
C LEU A 36 15.03 10.94 -5.21
N SER A 37 15.74 10.87 -6.33
CA SER A 37 16.15 12.05 -7.10
C SER A 37 15.00 13.04 -7.09
N SER A 38 15.25 14.29 -6.68
CA SER A 38 14.22 15.31 -6.71
C SER A 38 13.75 15.42 -8.15
N THR A 39 12.63 14.79 -8.47
CA THR A 39 11.86 15.05 -9.68
C THR A 39 11.26 16.43 -9.45
N LYS A 40 12.08 17.47 -9.68
CA LYS A 40 11.67 18.87 -9.62
C LYS A 40 10.61 19.21 -10.66
N ASP A 41 10.32 18.30 -11.58
CA ASP A 41 9.47 18.53 -12.75
C ASP A 41 8.15 17.73 -12.76
N VAL A 42 7.74 17.16 -11.61
CA VAL A 42 6.34 16.75 -11.40
C VAL A 42 5.86 17.40 -10.11
N ASP A 43 5.26 18.58 -10.22
CA ASP A 43 4.47 19.16 -9.12
C ASP A 43 3.18 18.36 -8.97
N CYS A 44 3.26 17.20 -8.32
CA CYS A 44 2.12 16.33 -8.07
C CYS A 44 1.40 16.61 -6.74
N GLN A 45 1.78 17.65 -5.98
CA GLN A 45 1.28 17.80 -4.61
C GLN A 45 1.04 19.24 -4.16
N GLN A 46 0.00 19.88 -4.69
CA GLN A 46 -0.82 20.71 -3.83
C GLN A 46 -1.76 19.80 -3.01
N ARG A 47 -1.29 19.40 -1.82
CA ARG A 47 -2.13 18.63 -0.88
C ARG A 47 -3.25 19.53 -0.38
N LEU A 48 -4.50 19.19 -0.70
CA LEU A 48 -5.67 19.92 -0.22
C LEU A 48 -5.77 19.85 1.31
N PRO A 49 -6.47 20.78 1.98
CA PRO A 49 -6.95 20.57 3.35
C PRO A 49 -7.87 19.34 3.46
N LYS A 50 -8.01 18.77 4.67
CA LYS A 50 -8.87 17.60 4.93
C LYS A 50 -10.33 17.89 4.56
N ASP A 51 -10.86 19.02 5.00
CA ASP A 51 -12.27 19.40 4.76
C ASP A 51 -12.57 19.56 3.27
N GLU A 52 -11.65 20.16 2.52
CA GLU A 52 -11.80 20.30 1.07
C GLU A 52 -11.76 18.93 0.37
N THR A 53 -10.93 18.00 0.85
CA THR A 53 -10.91 16.62 0.34
C THR A 53 -12.24 15.92 0.57
N LEU A 54 -12.85 16.10 1.75
CA LEU A 54 -14.16 15.53 2.08
C LEU A 54 -15.28 16.14 1.23
N ARG A 55 -15.27 17.46 1.04
CA ARG A 55 -16.22 18.18 0.19
C ARG A 55 -16.17 17.68 -1.25
N LEU A 56 -14.98 17.57 -1.84
CA LEU A 56 -14.81 17.06 -3.20
C LEU A 56 -15.22 15.59 -3.30
N ARG A 57 -14.90 14.76 -2.31
CA ARG A 57 -15.33 13.35 -2.29
C ARG A 57 -16.86 13.25 -2.30
N HIS A 58 -17.55 14.03 -1.48
CA HIS A 58 -19.01 14.05 -1.43
C HIS A 58 -19.63 14.39 -2.80
N ASN A 59 -19.00 15.28 -3.56
CA ASN A 59 -19.53 15.75 -4.83
C ASN A 59 -19.15 14.86 -6.03
N PHE A 60 -17.98 14.22 -5.98
CA PHE A 60 -17.38 13.57 -7.16
C PHE A 60 -17.13 12.08 -7.03
N ILE A 61 -17.30 11.48 -5.85
CA ILE A 61 -17.09 10.02 -5.64
C ILE A 61 -18.41 9.34 -5.33
N GLY A 62 -18.68 8.21 -6.00
CA GLY A 62 -19.91 7.45 -5.85
C GLY A 62 -20.14 6.97 -4.41
N LYS A 63 -21.40 7.02 -3.96
CA LYS A 63 -21.79 6.71 -2.57
C LYS A 63 -21.43 5.28 -2.11
N ALA A 64 -21.29 4.34 -3.05
CA ALA A 64 -20.87 2.96 -2.74
C ALA A 64 -19.41 2.88 -2.26
N CYS A 65 -18.57 3.87 -2.57
CA CYS A 65 -17.20 3.95 -2.10
C CYS A 65 -17.16 4.63 -0.72
N GLU A 66 -17.52 3.90 0.33
CA GLU A 66 -17.52 4.44 1.69
C GLU A 66 -16.10 4.66 2.25
N ILE A 67 -15.96 5.55 3.22
CA ILE A 67 -14.72 5.73 4.00
C ILE A 67 -14.76 4.78 5.20
N HIS A 68 -13.63 4.16 5.53
CA HIS A 68 -13.50 3.26 6.69
C HIS A 68 -13.87 3.92 8.03
N PHE A 69 -13.37 5.14 8.30
CA PHE A 69 -13.68 5.91 9.50
C PHE A 69 -14.65 7.04 9.16
N LYS A 70 -15.95 6.84 9.44
CA LYS A 70 -17.01 7.79 9.03
C LYS A 70 -17.01 9.08 9.85
N ASP A 71 -16.90 8.97 11.17
CA ASP A 71 -17.04 10.13 12.07
C ASP A 71 -15.79 11.01 12.12
N ASN A 72 -14.59 10.41 12.06
CA ASN A 72 -13.33 11.11 12.02
C ASN A 72 -12.39 10.51 10.96
N PRO A 73 -12.58 10.87 9.67
CA PRO A 73 -11.74 10.38 8.59
C PRO A 73 -10.27 10.74 8.78
N ILE A 74 -9.41 9.74 8.80
CA ILE A 74 -7.95 9.92 8.84
C ILE A 74 -7.47 10.17 7.41
N LYS A 75 -6.86 11.34 7.17
CA LYS A 75 -6.34 11.70 5.85
C LYS A 75 -4.89 11.23 5.74
N ILE A 76 -4.70 10.08 5.12
CA ILE A 76 -3.38 9.51 4.88
C ILE A 76 -2.69 10.24 3.73
N VAL A 77 -1.44 10.66 3.94
CA VAL A 77 -0.63 11.37 2.93
C VAL A 77 0.66 10.63 2.57
N ARG A 78 1.06 9.62 3.35
CA ARG A 78 2.27 8.82 3.10
C ARG A 78 2.15 7.43 3.70
N GLY A 79 2.74 6.44 3.04
CA GLY A 79 2.98 5.09 3.58
C GLY A 79 4.46 4.73 3.54
N LEU A 80 4.92 3.93 4.50
CA LEU A 80 6.27 3.35 4.52
C LEU A 80 6.31 2.08 5.37
N GLY A 81 6.73 0.96 4.77
CA GLY A 81 6.78 -0.32 5.48
C GLY A 81 5.39 -0.70 5.99
N THR A 82 5.25 -0.99 7.28
CA THR A 82 3.96 -1.32 7.89
C THR A 82 3.16 -0.11 8.37
N TYR A 83 3.60 1.11 8.06
CA TYR A 83 3.03 2.33 8.64
C TYR A 83 2.42 3.27 7.60
N LEU A 84 1.35 3.94 8.01
CA LEU A 84 0.72 5.08 7.34
C LEU A 84 0.96 6.36 8.15
N TYR A 85 0.94 7.51 7.47
CA TYR A 85 1.13 8.81 8.08
C TYR A 85 0.04 9.77 7.61
N ASP A 86 -0.55 10.49 8.55
CA ASP A 86 -1.53 11.54 8.25
C ASP A 86 -0.87 12.88 7.88
N GLU A 87 -1.70 13.86 7.55
CA GLU A 87 -1.25 15.20 7.18
C GLU A 87 -0.64 16.01 8.34
N GLN A 88 -0.85 15.60 9.60
CA GLN A 88 -0.19 16.16 10.78
C GLN A 88 1.14 15.46 11.11
N GLY A 89 1.46 14.35 10.41
CA GLY A 89 2.67 13.55 10.64
C GLY A 89 2.49 12.45 11.69
N ASN A 90 1.28 12.22 12.20
CA ASN A 90 1.01 11.10 13.10
C ASN A 90 1.21 9.78 12.35
N ARG A 91 1.76 8.79 13.06
CA ARG A 91 2.10 7.47 12.51
C ARG A 91 1.10 6.42 12.97
N TYR A 92 0.56 5.66 12.04
CA TYR A 92 -0.42 4.60 12.27
C TYR A 92 0.13 3.26 11.80
N LEU A 93 0.06 2.23 12.63
CA LEU A 93 0.34 0.86 12.20
C LEU A 93 -0.83 0.38 11.32
N ASP A 94 -0.53 -0.09 10.12
CA ASP A 94 -1.55 -0.56 9.20
C ASP A 94 -1.90 -2.03 9.48
N CYS A 95 -3.04 -2.22 10.15
CA CYS A 95 -3.62 -3.53 10.44
C CYS A 95 -4.89 -3.81 9.62
N VAL A 96 -5.24 -2.95 8.66
CA VAL A 96 -6.55 -2.98 7.97
C VAL A 96 -6.39 -3.19 6.47
N ASN A 97 -5.27 -2.77 5.87
CA ASN A 97 -5.08 -2.88 4.44
C ASN A 97 -4.77 -4.32 4.01
N ASN A 98 -5.55 -4.80 3.04
CA ASN A 98 -5.46 -6.17 2.54
C ASN A 98 -4.41 -6.36 1.43
N VAL A 99 -3.95 -5.29 0.78
CA VAL A 99 -3.20 -5.38 -0.48
C VAL A 99 -1.67 -5.32 -0.27
N THR A 100 -1.21 -4.61 0.75
CA THR A 100 0.21 -4.26 0.91
C THR A 100 1.01 -5.31 1.68
N HIS A 101 1.07 -6.55 1.16
CA HIS A 101 1.71 -7.70 1.82
C HIS A 101 3.21 -7.52 2.12
N VAL A 102 3.94 -6.76 1.29
CA VAL A 102 5.37 -6.44 1.50
C VAL A 102 5.60 -5.07 2.14
N GLY A 103 4.52 -4.47 2.67
CA GLY A 103 4.51 -3.12 3.18
C GLY A 103 4.38 -2.04 2.10
N HIS A 104 4.04 -0.84 2.55
CA HIS A 104 3.92 0.37 1.76
C HIS A 104 5.25 0.80 1.16
N CYS A 105 5.21 1.15 -0.12
CA CYS A 105 6.33 1.77 -0.83
C CYS A 105 7.63 0.95 -0.76
N HIS A 106 7.55 -0.38 -0.89
CA HIS A 106 8.74 -1.25 -0.85
C HIS A 106 9.74 -0.90 -1.97
N PRO A 107 11.01 -0.51 -1.65
CA PRO A 107 11.95 0.03 -2.64
C PRO A 107 12.23 -0.91 -3.81
N HIS A 108 12.28 -2.22 -3.56
CA HIS A 108 12.46 -3.20 -4.62
C HIS A 108 11.29 -3.20 -5.61
N VAL A 109 10.05 -3.10 -5.12
CA VAL A 109 8.83 -3.07 -5.96
C VAL A 109 8.78 -1.78 -6.75
N ILE A 110 9.02 -0.63 -6.09
CA ILE A 110 9.07 0.68 -6.76
C ILE A 110 10.07 0.67 -7.92
N ARG A 111 11.30 0.19 -7.68
CA ARG A 111 12.33 0.13 -8.74
C ARG A 111 11.93 -0.79 -9.89
N ALA A 112 11.36 -1.96 -9.60
CA ALA A 112 10.90 -2.88 -10.64
C ALA A 112 9.79 -2.26 -11.49
N CYS A 113 8.80 -1.61 -10.85
CA CYS A 113 7.73 -0.90 -11.55
C CYS A 113 8.24 0.28 -12.37
N ASP A 114 9.11 1.12 -11.81
CA ASP A 114 9.68 2.30 -12.49
C ASP A 114 10.50 1.89 -13.73
N ASN A 115 11.36 0.88 -13.60
CA ASN A 115 12.12 0.35 -14.73
C ASN A 115 11.20 -0.17 -15.84
N GLN A 116 10.20 -0.99 -15.49
CA GLN A 116 9.27 -1.54 -16.48
C GLN A 116 8.44 -0.43 -17.15
N MET A 117 7.94 0.56 -16.39
CA MET A 117 7.13 1.64 -16.94
C MET A 117 7.90 2.55 -17.91
N LYS A 118 9.22 2.69 -17.71
CA LYS A 118 10.11 3.41 -18.65
C LYS A 118 10.35 2.65 -19.94
N GLU A 119 10.23 1.33 -19.92
CA GLU A 119 10.49 0.46 -21.06
C GLU A 119 9.22 0.14 -21.85
N LEU A 120 8.19 -0.37 -21.18
CA LEU A 120 6.98 -0.85 -21.83
C LEU A 120 5.77 -0.90 -20.88
N ASN A 121 4.67 -0.29 -21.31
CA ASN A 121 3.32 -0.47 -20.74
C ASN A 121 2.37 -0.89 -21.86
N THR A 122 1.95 -2.15 -21.86
CA THR A 122 1.09 -2.71 -22.90
C THR A 122 0.14 -3.78 -22.35
N ASN A 123 -0.86 -4.17 -23.14
CA ASN A 123 -1.78 -5.25 -22.80
C ASN A 123 -1.23 -6.62 -23.24
N ASN A 124 -1.87 -7.68 -22.77
CA ASN A 124 -1.46 -9.07 -23.01
C ASN A 124 -1.65 -9.59 -24.45
N ARG A 125 -2.09 -8.75 -25.41
CA ARG A 125 -2.26 -9.14 -26.82
C ARG A 125 -0.98 -9.00 -27.62
N PHE A 126 -0.04 -8.19 -27.15
CA PHE A 126 1.29 -8.07 -27.76
C PHE A 126 2.24 -9.09 -27.15
N LEU A 127 3.15 -9.61 -27.97
CA LEU A 127 4.15 -10.56 -27.53
C LEU A 127 5.25 -9.83 -26.73
N HIS A 128 5.45 -10.23 -25.48
CA HIS A 128 6.57 -9.79 -24.64
C HIS A 128 6.86 -10.82 -23.54
N ASP A 129 8.10 -10.84 -23.04
CA ASP A 129 8.57 -11.92 -22.17
C ASP A 129 7.97 -11.88 -20.76
N SER A 130 7.66 -10.68 -20.25
CA SER A 130 7.30 -10.46 -18.85
C SER A 130 6.11 -11.30 -18.39
N ILE A 131 5.09 -11.46 -19.24
CA ILE A 131 3.87 -12.23 -18.89
C ILE A 131 4.13 -13.74 -18.80
N VAL A 132 4.97 -14.27 -19.69
CA VAL A 132 5.32 -15.70 -19.73
C VAL A 132 6.27 -16.05 -18.58
N GLN A 133 7.30 -15.23 -18.35
CA GLN A 133 8.22 -15.42 -17.22
C GLN A 133 7.50 -15.31 -15.86
N TYR A 134 6.52 -14.41 -15.75
CA TYR A 134 5.72 -14.31 -14.53
C TYR A 134 4.82 -15.54 -14.33
N ALA A 135 4.16 -16.02 -15.39
CA ALA A 135 3.36 -17.25 -15.34
C ALA A 135 4.21 -18.46 -14.92
N GLU A 136 5.38 -18.65 -15.53
CA GLU A 136 6.32 -19.73 -15.18
C GLU A 136 6.66 -19.71 -13.68
N ARG A 137 6.98 -18.54 -13.13
CA ARG A 137 7.31 -18.38 -11.71
C ARG A 137 6.13 -18.69 -10.79
N ILE A 138 4.90 -18.37 -11.19
CA ILE A 138 3.70 -18.69 -10.42
C ILE A 138 3.44 -20.20 -10.43
N VAL A 139 3.38 -20.81 -11.62
CA VAL A 139 3.01 -22.24 -11.74
C VAL A 139 4.03 -23.14 -11.04
N ALA A 140 5.31 -22.74 -10.98
CA ALA A 140 6.34 -23.43 -10.22
C ALA A 140 6.10 -23.46 -8.69
N LYS A 141 5.17 -22.65 -8.17
CA LYS A 141 4.77 -22.63 -6.75
C LYS A 141 3.44 -23.33 -6.49
N LEU A 142 2.76 -23.80 -7.53
CA LEU A 142 1.44 -24.42 -7.43
C LEU A 142 1.55 -25.96 -7.58
N PRO A 143 0.53 -26.72 -7.14
CA PRO A 143 0.46 -28.15 -7.41
C PRO A 143 0.49 -28.46 -8.91
N GLU A 144 0.99 -29.64 -9.28
CA GLU A 144 1.24 -30.01 -10.67
C GLU A 144 0.03 -29.81 -11.59
N LYS A 145 -1.20 -30.00 -11.11
CA LYS A 145 -2.40 -29.85 -11.94
C LYS A 145 -2.70 -28.40 -12.36
N LEU A 146 -2.08 -27.40 -11.73
CA LEU A 146 -2.31 -25.97 -11.99
C LEU A 146 -1.16 -25.38 -12.83
N LYS A 147 -1.26 -25.49 -14.16
CA LYS A 147 -0.17 -25.11 -15.10
C LYS A 147 -0.47 -23.92 -16.01
N VAL A 148 -1.68 -23.36 -15.98
CA VAL A 148 -2.10 -22.29 -16.91
C VAL A 148 -2.60 -21.08 -16.12
N CYS A 149 -2.09 -19.89 -16.46
CA CYS A 149 -2.48 -18.63 -15.83
C CYS A 149 -3.40 -17.81 -16.75
N TYR A 150 -4.49 -17.30 -16.19
CA TYR A 150 -5.29 -16.24 -16.79
C TYR A 150 -5.18 -15.00 -15.90
N PHE A 151 -4.55 -13.94 -16.39
CA PHE A 151 -4.29 -12.73 -15.61
C PHE A 151 -5.47 -11.76 -15.72
N THR A 152 -6.00 -11.36 -14.56
CA THR A 152 -7.02 -10.31 -14.41
C THR A 152 -6.48 -9.15 -13.60
N CYS A 153 -7.17 -8.01 -13.61
CA CYS A 153 -6.80 -6.84 -12.80
C CYS A 153 -7.49 -6.81 -11.42
N THR A 154 -8.49 -7.67 -11.20
CA THR A 154 -9.26 -7.77 -9.97
C THR A 154 -9.57 -9.23 -9.66
N GLY A 155 -9.65 -9.55 -8.37
CA GLY A 155 -10.12 -10.85 -7.87
C GLY A 155 -11.63 -10.86 -7.65
#